data_AF-A0A1Z8VBJ0-F1
#
_entry.id   AF-A0A1Z8VBJ0-F1
#
_cell.length_a   1.000
_cell.length_b   1.000
_cell.length_c   1.000
_cell.angle_alpha   90.00
_cell.angle_beta   90.00
_cell.angle_gamma   90.00
#
_symmetry.space_group_name_H-M   'P 1'
#
loop_
_entity.id
_entity.type
_entity.pdbx_description
1 polymer ?
#
loop_
_entity_poly.entity_id
_entity_poly.type
_entity_poly.pdbx_seq_one_letter_code
_entity_poly.pdbx_strand_id
1 'polypeptide(L)'
;MANATSTQIQELYVAYFGRAADPAGLDYWVAAGTSQAEFASHMHAQAEFQDAYGSSSTENQVNQLYKNLFDRDADAAGLSYWTNQINNGVLQLAEIAVDLIWAAKNNSGSSDDLAALNNRSAAAVAYTAEVKASTAAMTAYQPLSTSPTFSAGENFEEAKNYMLGIDKDTAHTAAGITASVDVIEGNGTPAAKQSFALTDNVDNFTGGDGNDTFSGNVGQLDGDTFNGGRGTDTLSISVNAVDDNATFTSSLIETIKIRARAATTLDFGDVTGTTGITVNRSEFGLTIENINEIDPITLDREDDGAAHTFTYAASVIGGTSDSITLNITNSSNAGIINVDGIETINLVSTNNPTGDANELTLDEAGTGTATETLNISGAGDLELTDTDSLTITNSASGDVEIIAATTATSVTHTGTGALDVTLVAVDATVTAANATGDLKVTSGAAGDLTLTGGAGSDTFEMLATLAYTDATNQDTIVGGAGTDTLKLTAATNAFVTNTGGTDGNV
;
A
#
# COMPACT_ATOMS: atom_id res chain seq x y z
N MET A 1 -29.30 -15.18 -39.82
CA MET A 1 -29.87 -15.20 -38.45
C MET A 1 -30.61 -13.90 -38.23
N ALA A 2 -31.54 -13.83 -37.27
CA ALA A 2 -32.17 -12.57 -36.91
C ALA A 2 -31.16 -11.66 -36.20
N ASN A 3 -31.27 -10.35 -36.40
CA ASN A 3 -30.42 -9.36 -35.74
C ASN A 3 -30.70 -9.37 -34.22
N ALA A 4 -29.67 -9.14 -33.42
CA ALA A 4 -29.82 -9.00 -31.98
C ALA A 4 -30.66 -7.76 -31.64
N THR A 5 -31.57 -7.91 -30.67
CA THR A 5 -32.33 -6.79 -30.10
C THR A 5 -31.46 -5.99 -29.14
N SER A 6 -31.85 -4.75 -28.82
CA SER A 6 -31.14 -3.94 -27.81
C SER A 6 -31.02 -4.64 -26.45
N THR A 7 -32.06 -5.34 -26.00
CA THR A 7 -32.02 -6.14 -24.77
C THR A 7 -31.03 -7.30 -24.86
N GLN A 8 -30.94 -8.00 -25.99
CA GLN A 8 -29.95 -9.07 -26.16
C GLN A 8 -28.52 -8.55 -26.23
N ILE A 9 -28.30 -7.36 -26.80
CA ILE A 9 -27.00 -6.69 -26.77
C ILE A 9 -26.62 -6.35 -25.32
N GLN A 10 -27.57 -5.82 -24.54
CA GLN A 10 -27.36 -5.53 -23.11
C GLN A 10 -27.01 -6.80 -22.31
N GLU A 11 -27.72 -7.91 -22.53
CA GLU A 11 -27.41 -9.20 -21.89
C GLU A 11 -25.97 -9.64 -22.18
N LEU A 12 -25.48 -9.41 -23.40
CA LEU A 12 -24.12 -9.75 -23.79
C LEU A 12 -23.07 -8.75 -23.26
N TYR A 13 -23.39 -7.45 -23.14
CA TYR A 13 -22.54 -6.49 -22.42
C TYR A 13 -22.37 -6.90 -20.95
N VAL A 14 -23.46 -7.27 -20.28
CA VAL A 14 -23.43 -7.81 -18.92
C VAL A 14 -22.58 -9.08 -18.89
N ALA A 15 -22.78 -10.02 -19.82
CA ALA A 15 -22.03 -11.27 -19.85
C ALA A 15 -20.51 -11.05 -19.93
N TYR A 16 -20.03 -10.29 -20.91
CA TYR A 16 -18.59 -10.15 -21.16
C TYR A 16 -17.92 -9.14 -20.23
N PHE A 17 -18.60 -8.04 -19.88
CA PHE A 17 -17.96 -6.93 -19.17
C PHE A 17 -18.52 -6.68 -17.77
N GLY A 18 -19.59 -7.37 -17.37
CA GLY A 18 -20.21 -7.19 -16.05
C GLY A 18 -20.91 -5.84 -15.87
N ARG A 19 -21.17 -5.09 -16.95
CA ARG A 19 -21.73 -3.74 -16.91
C ARG A 19 -22.80 -3.51 -17.98
N ALA A 20 -23.58 -2.44 -17.81
CA ALA A 20 -24.49 -1.96 -18.86
C ALA A 20 -23.69 -1.43 -20.07
N ALA A 21 -24.27 -1.50 -21.26
CA ALA A 21 -23.68 -0.88 -22.45
C ALA A 21 -23.57 0.64 -22.28
N ASP A 22 -22.48 1.23 -22.77
CA ASP A 22 -22.45 2.68 -22.95
C ASP A 22 -23.46 3.10 -24.03
N PRO A 23 -24.14 4.25 -23.89
CA PRO A 23 -25.18 4.68 -24.83
C PRO A 23 -24.75 4.69 -26.30
N ALA A 24 -23.53 5.15 -26.59
CA ALA A 24 -23.01 5.26 -27.96
C ALA A 24 -22.70 3.89 -28.57
N GLY A 25 -22.08 2.99 -27.80
CA GLY A 25 -21.81 1.62 -28.17
C GLY A 25 -23.09 0.83 -28.43
N LEU A 26 -24.10 0.95 -27.55
CA LEU A 26 -25.40 0.30 -27.76
C LEU A 26 -26.05 0.75 -29.07
N ASP A 27 -26.09 2.06 -29.33
CA ASP A 27 -26.70 2.61 -30.55
C ASP A 27 -25.94 2.17 -31.81
N TYR A 28 -24.61 2.11 -31.75
CA TYR A 28 -23.78 1.60 -32.84
C TYR A 28 -24.11 0.14 -33.17
N TRP A 29 -24.14 -0.75 -32.18
CA TRP A 29 -24.35 -2.19 -32.42
C TRP A 29 -25.77 -2.51 -32.86
N VAL A 30 -26.77 -1.79 -32.34
CA VAL A 30 -28.15 -1.90 -32.85
C VAL A 30 -28.22 -1.48 -34.31
N ALA A 31 -27.55 -0.39 -34.70
CA ALA A 31 -27.53 0.08 -36.08
C ALA A 31 -26.73 -0.84 -37.02
N ALA A 32 -25.65 -1.46 -36.53
CA ALA A 32 -24.86 -2.44 -37.28
C ALA A 32 -25.67 -3.69 -37.64
N GLY A 33 -26.66 -4.06 -36.83
CA GLY A 33 -27.59 -5.15 -37.12
C GLY A 33 -26.93 -6.53 -37.11
N THR A 34 -25.98 -6.77 -36.20
CA THR A 34 -25.28 -8.05 -36.06
C THR A 34 -26.16 -9.11 -35.39
N SER A 35 -25.81 -10.39 -35.56
CA SER A 35 -26.42 -11.47 -34.79
C SER A 35 -25.83 -11.55 -33.37
N GLN A 36 -26.51 -12.23 -32.43
CA GLN A 36 -25.99 -12.43 -31.06
C GLN A 36 -24.61 -13.11 -31.06
N ALA A 37 -24.41 -14.12 -31.91
CA ALA A 37 -23.15 -14.87 -32.00
C ALA A 37 -22.00 -14.00 -32.56
N GLU A 38 -22.29 -13.20 -33.57
CA GLU A 38 -21.34 -12.24 -34.15
C GLU A 38 -20.99 -11.13 -33.15
N PHE A 39 -21.98 -10.57 -32.46
CA PHE A 39 -21.75 -9.59 -31.40
C PHE A 39 -20.91 -10.17 -30.26
N ALA A 40 -21.25 -11.37 -29.77
CA ALA A 40 -20.49 -12.09 -28.75
C ALA A 40 -19.03 -12.30 -29.15
N SER A 41 -18.80 -12.68 -30.42
CA SER A 41 -17.45 -12.81 -30.97
C SER A 41 -16.67 -11.48 -30.96
N HIS A 42 -17.33 -10.36 -31.25
CA HIS A 42 -16.70 -9.04 -31.14
C HIS A 42 -16.37 -8.68 -29.69
N MET A 43 -17.27 -8.93 -28.74
CA MET A 43 -17.04 -8.60 -27.32
C MET A 43 -15.94 -9.47 -26.72
N HIS A 44 -15.92 -10.76 -27.03
CA HIS A 44 -14.84 -11.66 -26.63
C HIS A 44 -13.48 -11.18 -27.15
N ALA A 45 -13.43 -10.67 -28.40
CA ALA A 45 -12.19 -10.19 -29.01
C ALA A 45 -11.76 -8.77 -28.57
N GLN A 46 -12.59 -8.02 -27.83
CA GLN A 46 -12.23 -6.69 -27.36
C GLN A 46 -11.16 -6.73 -26.27
N ALA A 47 -10.32 -5.69 -26.24
CA ALA A 47 -9.25 -5.54 -25.25
C ALA A 47 -9.79 -5.64 -23.82
N GLU A 48 -10.95 -5.04 -23.52
CA GLU A 48 -11.58 -5.11 -22.20
C GLU A 48 -11.78 -6.55 -21.68
N PHE A 49 -12.16 -7.49 -22.55
CA PHE A 49 -12.28 -8.90 -22.16
C PHE A 49 -10.94 -9.63 -22.21
N GLN A 50 -10.12 -9.38 -23.23
CA GLN A 50 -8.86 -10.07 -23.43
C GLN A 50 -7.83 -9.74 -22.34
N ASP A 51 -7.76 -8.48 -21.91
CA ASP A 51 -6.83 -8.03 -20.86
C ASP A 51 -7.20 -8.65 -19.50
N ALA A 52 -8.50 -8.79 -19.22
CA ALA A 52 -8.99 -9.36 -17.97
C ALA A 52 -8.96 -10.91 -17.97
N TYR A 53 -9.34 -11.56 -19.08
CA TYR A 53 -9.65 -12.99 -19.09
C TYR A 53 -9.02 -13.77 -20.25
N GLY A 54 -8.39 -13.12 -21.23
CA GLY A 54 -7.88 -13.75 -22.45
C GLY A 54 -6.79 -14.80 -22.19
N SER A 55 -6.00 -14.65 -21.13
CA SER A 55 -4.98 -15.61 -20.68
C SER A 55 -5.51 -16.70 -19.75
N SER A 56 -6.77 -16.60 -19.30
CA SER A 56 -7.40 -17.58 -18.43
C SER A 56 -7.80 -18.85 -19.19
N SER A 57 -7.80 -20.00 -18.48
CA SER A 57 -8.33 -21.26 -19.01
C SER A 57 -9.78 -21.13 -19.48
N THR A 58 -10.21 -21.98 -20.42
CA THR A 58 -11.60 -22.07 -20.89
C THR A 58 -12.59 -22.18 -19.73
N GLU A 59 -12.30 -23.00 -18.73
CA GLU A 59 -13.11 -23.18 -17.52
C GLU A 59 -13.31 -21.86 -16.77
N ASN A 60 -12.22 -21.15 -16.47
CA ASN A 60 -12.28 -19.85 -15.79
C ASN A 60 -13.04 -18.80 -16.59
N GLN A 61 -12.87 -18.75 -17.92
CA GLN A 61 -13.65 -17.83 -18.76
C GLN A 61 -15.14 -18.15 -18.71
N VAL A 62 -15.53 -19.43 -18.85
CA VAL A 62 -16.93 -19.85 -18.72
C VAL A 62 -17.48 -19.49 -17.34
N ASN A 63 -16.73 -19.77 -16.28
CA ASN A 63 -17.14 -19.47 -14.91
C ASN A 63 -17.29 -17.97 -14.66
N GLN A 64 -16.45 -17.13 -15.27
CA GLN A 64 -16.60 -15.68 -15.17
C GLN A 64 -17.90 -15.19 -15.84
N LEU A 65 -18.25 -15.74 -17.00
CA LEU A 65 -19.53 -15.40 -17.66
C LEU A 65 -20.73 -15.83 -16.80
N TYR A 66 -20.62 -16.94 -16.07
CA TYR A 66 -21.60 -17.35 -15.06
C TYR A 66 -21.76 -16.32 -13.94
N LYS A 67 -20.66 -15.82 -13.38
CA LYS A 67 -20.70 -14.76 -12.35
C LYS A 67 -21.35 -13.49 -12.87
N ASN A 68 -20.94 -13.07 -14.06
CA ASN A 68 -21.45 -11.85 -14.67
C ASN A 68 -22.94 -11.93 -15.03
N LEU A 69 -23.43 -13.09 -15.48
CA LEU A 69 -24.83 -13.28 -15.88
C LEU A 69 -25.76 -13.64 -14.71
N PHE A 70 -25.28 -14.46 -13.77
CA PHE A 70 -26.14 -15.18 -12.82
C PHE A 70 -25.75 -14.97 -11.35
N ASP A 71 -24.72 -14.17 -11.07
CA ASP A 71 -24.21 -13.91 -9.72
C ASP A 71 -23.79 -15.17 -8.94
N ARG A 72 -23.24 -16.16 -9.64
CA ARG A 72 -22.78 -17.40 -9.02
C ARG A 72 -21.71 -18.08 -9.84
N ASP A 73 -20.93 -18.93 -9.18
CA ASP A 73 -20.09 -19.90 -9.89
C ASP A 73 -20.96 -20.93 -10.63
N ALA A 74 -20.43 -21.43 -11.75
CA ALA A 74 -20.94 -22.60 -12.41
C ALA A 74 -20.84 -23.82 -11.48
N ASP A 75 -21.87 -24.67 -11.45
CA ASP A 75 -21.74 -25.94 -10.75
C ASP A 75 -20.76 -26.87 -11.49
N ALA A 76 -20.18 -27.82 -10.78
CA ALA A 76 -19.14 -28.68 -11.35
C ALA A 76 -19.59 -29.45 -12.60
N ALA A 77 -20.86 -29.87 -12.67
CA ALA A 77 -21.39 -30.61 -13.82
C ALA A 77 -21.63 -29.68 -15.01
N GLY A 78 -22.24 -28.51 -14.77
CA GLY A 78 -22.46 -27.47 -15.78
C GLY A 78 -21.13 -26.99 -16.37
N LEU A 79 -20.16 -26.63 -15.54
CA LEU A 79 -18.85 -26.18 -15.99
C LEU A 79 -18.14 -27.24 -16.84
N SER A 80 -18.15 -28.50 -16.39
CA SER A 80 -17.57 -29.61 -17.15
C SER A 80 -18.28 -29.82 -18.48
N TYR A 81 -19.61 -29.70 -18.53
CA TYR A 81 -20.38 -29.82 -19.77
C TYR A 81 -19.97 -28.74 -20.78
N TRP A 82 -20.02 -27.46 -20.40
CA TRP A 82 -19.71 -26.35 -21.31
C TRP A 82 -18.28 -26.41 -21.82
N THR A 83 -17.31 -26.64 -20.93
CA THR A 83 -15.91 -26.74 -21.33
C THR A 83 -15.67 -27.93 -22.25
N ASN A 84 -16.27 -29.09 -22.01
CA ASN A 84 -16.14 -30.23 -22.92
C ASN A 84 -16.74 -29.94 -24.30
N GLN A 85 -17.86 -29.24 -24.37
CA GLN A 85 -18.48 -28.85 -25.65
C GLN A 85 -17.58 -27.89 -26.43
N ILE A 86 -16.90 -26.96 -25.75
CA ILE A 86 -15.92 -26.04 -26.35
C ILE A 86 -14.67 -26.81 -26.80
N ASN A 87 -14.09 -27.65 -25.93
CA ASN A 87 -12.87 -28.41 -26.22
C ASN A 87 -13.05 -29.39 -27.38
N ASN A 88 -14.26 -29.95 -27.55
CA ASN A 88 -14.60 -30.82 -28.66
C ASN A 88 -14.95 -30.05 -29.95
N GLY A 89 -14.90 -28.72 -29.95
CA GLY A 89 -15.21 -27.87 -31.10
C GLY A 89 -16.69 -27.84 -31.48
N VAL A 90 -17.58 -28.26 -30.58
CA VAL A 90 -19.04 -28.22 -30.78
C VAL A 90 -19.57 -26.81 -30.56
N LEU A 91 -19.04 -26.11 -29.55
CA LEU A 91 -19.32 -24.71 -29.25
C LEU A 91 -18.06 -23.86 -29.39
N GLN A 92 -18.23 -22.57 -29.64
CA GLN A 92 -17.12 -21.62 -29.64
C GLN A 92 -17.05 -20.89 -28.30
N LEU A 93 -15.85 -20.80 -27.71
CA LEU A 93 -15.65 -20.04 -26.48
C LEU A 93 -16.11 -18.58 -26.64
N ALA A 94 -15.86 -17.99 -27.80
CA ALA A 94 -16.25 -16.62 -28.12
C ALA A 94 -17.76 -16.39 -28.13
N GLU A 95 -18.58 -17.45 -28.26
CA GLU A 95 -20.04 -17.36 -28.39
C GLU A 95 -20.78 -17.94 -27.17
N ILE A 96 -20.06 -18.53 -26.20
CA ILE A 96 -20.65 -19.32 -25.11
C ILE A 96 -21.68 -18.55 -24.27
N ALA A 97 -21.55 -17.23 -24.14
CA ALA A 97 -22.53 -16.41 -23.44
C ALA A 97 -23.93 -16.52 -24.06
N VAL A 98 -24.04 -16.67 -25.39
CA VAL A 98 -25.30 -16.86 -26.10
C VAL A 98 -25.95 -18.19 -25.71
N ASP A 99 -25.15 -19.25 -25.60
CA ASP A 99 -25.63 -20.58 -25.18
C ASP A 99 -26.07 -20.60 -23.72
N LEU A 100 -25.34 -19.92 -22.83
CA LEU A 100 -25.70 -19.76 -21.42
C LEU A 100 -27.03 -19.02 -21.25
N ILE A 101 -27.20 -17.90 -21.94
CA ILE A 101 -28.46 -17.13 -21.96
C ILE A 101 -29.60 -17.98 -22.49
N TRP A 102 -29.38 -18.74 -23.57
CA TRP A 102 -30.39 -19.63 -24.12
C TRP A 102 -30.76 -20.73 -23.12
N ALA A 103 -29.78 -21.37 -22.48
CA ALA A 103 -30.00 -22.40 -21.49
C ALA A 103 -30.81 -21.87 -20.30
N ALA A 104 -30.45 -20.70 -19.77
CA ALA A 104 -31.18 -20.06 -18.67
C ALA A 104 -32.65 -19.82 -19.01
N LYS A 105 -32.95 -19.38 -20.25
CA LYS A 105 -34.31 -19.08 -20.71
C LYS A 105 -35.17 -20.29 -21.05
N ASN A 106 -34.57 -21.42 -21.43
CA ASN A 106 -35.31 -22.54 -22.03
C ASN A 106 -35.28 -23.83 -21.21
N ASN A 107 -34.40 -23.96 -20.21
CA ASN A 107 -34.32 -25.16 -19.40
C ASN A 107 -35.19 -25.06 -18.14
N SER A 108 -35.91 -26.14 -17.81
CA SER A 108 -36.82 -26.15 -16.65
C SER A 108 -36.12 -26.10 -15.29
N GLY A 109 -34.80 -26.34 -15.25
CA GLY A 109 -33.99 -26.35 -14.02
C GLY A 109 -33.21 -25.07 -13.75
N SER A 110 -33.38 -24.03 -14.57
CA SER A 110 -32.60 -22.77 -14.50
C SER A 110 -33.44 -21.58 -14.03
N SER A 111 -34.41 -21.79 -13.13
CA SER A 111 -35.27 -20.71 -12.63
C SER A 111 -34.49 -19.58 -11.98
N ASP A 112 -33.45 -19.92 -11.23
CA ASP A 112 -32.61 -18.97 -10.50
C ASP A 112 -31.71 -18.18 -11.47
N ASP A 113 -31.12 -18.87 -12.45
CA ASP A 113 -30.34 -18.22 -13.52
C ASP A 113 -31.22 -17.29 -14.35
N LEU A 114 -32.45 -17.71 -14.65
CA LEU A 114 -33.41 -16.88 -15.38
C LEU A 114 -33.81 -15.65 -14.57
N ALA A 115 -33.99 -15.79 -13.25
CA ALA A 115 -34.30 -14.67 -12.37
C ALA A 115 -33.15 -13.66 -12.31
N ALA A 116 -31.91 -14.13 -12.08
CA ALA A 116 -30.72 -13.28 -12.09
C ALA A 116 -30.50 -12.59 -13.44
N LEU A 117 -30.62 -13.35 -14.54
CA LEU A 117 -30.52 -12.82 -15.90
C LEU A 117 -31.55 -11.71 -16.16
N ASN A 118 -32.80 -11.92 -15.77
CA ASN A 118 -33.85 -10.91 -15.94
C ASN A 118 -33.58 -9.67 -15.11
N ASN A 119 -33.14 -9.82 -13.85
CA ASN A 119 -32.83 -8.69 -12.98
C ASN A 119 -31.65 -7.87 -13.51
N ARG A 120 -30.56 -8.53 -13.92
CA ARG A 120 -29.37 -7.87 -14.50
C ARG A 120 -29.66 -7.26 -15.88
N SER A 121 -30.41 -7.94 -16.73
CA SER A 121 -30.85 -7.42 -18.02
C SER A 121 -31.72 -6.16 -17.85
N ALA A 122 -32.68 -6.19 -16.92
CA ALA A 122 -33.51 -5.03 -16.61
C ALA A 122 -32.69 -3.88 -16.00
N ALA A 123 -31.73 -4.19 -15.12
CA ALA A 123 -30.82 -3.20 -14.54
C ALA A 123 -29.97 -2.53 -15.63
N ALA A 124 -29.35 -3.31 -16.53
CA ALA A 124 -28.52 -2.78 -17.61
C ALA A 124 -29.31 -1.87 -18.57
N VAL A 125 -30.54 -2.27 -18.93
CA VAL A 125 -31.43 -1.45 -19.76
C VAL A 125 -31.76 -0.12 -19.07
N ALA A 126 -32.13 -0.17 -17.78
CA ALA A 126 -32.47 1.03 -17.01
C ALA A 126 -31.24 1.93 -16.78
N TYR A 127 -30.07 1.34 -16.54
CA TYR A 127 -28.81 2.05 -16.33
C TYR A 127 -28.39 2.84 -17.57
N THR A 128 -28.34 2.19 -18.74
CA THR A 128 -28.02 2.89 -20.00
C THR A 128 -29.06 3.97 -20.34
N ALA A 129 -30.33 3.78 -19.95
CA ALA A 129 -31.36 4.80 -20.14
C ALA A 129 -31.14 6.02 -19.23
N GLU A 130 -30.74 5.80 -17.97
CA GLU A 130 -30.40 6.87 -17.03
C GLU A 130 -29.17 7.66 -17.49
N VAL A 131 -28.10 6.97 -17.90
CA VAL A 131 -26.92 7.63 -18.49
C VAL A 131 -27.31 8.46 -19.72
N LYS A 132 -28.19 7.94 -20.59
CA LYS A 132 -28.67 8.65 -21.80
C LYS A 132 -29.55 9.87 -21.48
N ALA A 133 -30.02 10.03 -20.23
CA ALA A 133 -30.83 11.18 -19.82
C ALA A 133 -30.00 12.46 -19.60
N SER A 134 -28.68 12.34 -19.43
CA SER A 134 -27.76 13.46 -19.21
C SER A 134 -26.61 13.44 -20.21
N THR A 135 -26.38 14.56 -20.90
CA THR A 135 -25.20 14.71 -21.79
C THR A 135 -23.90 14.54 -21.01
N ALA A 136 -23.85 15.02 -19.76
CA ALA A 136 -22.66 14.92 -18.92
C ALA A 136 -22.39 13.45 -18.54
N ALA A 137 -23.42 12.72 -18.10
CA ALA A 137 -23.32 11.28 -17.86
C ALA A 137 -22.93 10.50 -19.13
N MET A 138 -23.46 10.85 -20.31
CA MET A 138 -23.04 10.23 -21.57
C MET A 138 -21.55 10.44 -21.88
N THR A 139 -21.02 11.64 -21.65
CA THR A 139 -19.60 11.91 -21.84
C THR A 139 -18.73 11.28 -20.75
N ALA A 140 -19.29 11.03 -19.57
CA ALA A 140 -18.59 10.38 -18.48
C ALA A 140 -18.56 8.85 -18.62
N TYR A 141 -19.64 8.24 -19.13
CA TYR A 141 -19.76 6.79 -19.32
C TYR A 141 -19.47 6.38 -20.77
N GLN A 142 -18.20 6.50 -21.17
CA GLN A 142 -17.74 6.12 -22.51
C GLN A 142 -16.34 5.49 -22.44
N PRO A 143 -15.89 4.76 -23.47
CA PRO A 143 -14.51 4.28 -23.50
C PRO A 143 -13.53 5.46 -23.61
N LEU A 144 -12.35 5.30 -23.01
CA LEU A 144 -11.25 6.27 -23.13
C LEU A 144 -10.77 6.39 -24.57
N SER A 145 -10.70 5.26 -25.29
CA SER A 145 -10.39 5.25 -26.72
C SER A 145 -11.09 4.09 -27.42
N THR A 146 -11.44 4.30 -28.68
CA THR A 146 -11.94 3.25 -29.58
C THR A 146 -11.00 2.97 -30.75
N SER A 147 -9.89 3.73 -30.88
CA SER A 147 -8.94 3.63 -32.00
C SER A 147 -7.55 4.17 -31.61
N PRO A 148 -6.44 3.51 -32.01
CA PRO A 148 -6.36 2.29 -32.82
C PRO A 148 -6.74 1.02 -32.06
N THR A 149 -6.79 1.08 -30.74
CA THR A 149 -7.20 -0.01 -29.85
C THR A 149 -8.26 0.51 -28.88
N PHE A 150 -9.19 -0.36 -28.50
CA PHE A 150 -10.16 -0.04 -27.46
C PHE A 150 -9.42 0.12 -26.11
N SER A 151 -9.78 1.16 -25.36
CA SER A 151 -9.40 1.35 -23.97
C SER A 151 -10.67 1.62 -23.18
N ALA A 152 -10.90 0.84 -22.11
CA ALA A 152 -11.97 1.11 -21.17
C ALA A 152 -11.80 2.50 -20.54
N GLY A 153 -12.91 3.15 -20.21
CA GLY A 153 -12.90 4.35 -19.35
C GLY A 153 -13.11 3.94 -17.89
N GLU A 154 -12.50 4.66 -16.95
CA GLU A 154 -12.55 4.30 -15.52
C GLU A 154 -13.95 4.35 -14.90
N ASN A 155 -14.89 5.09 -15.49
CA ASN A 155 -16.30 5.08 -15.07
C ASN A 155 -17.02 3.77 -15.37
N PHE A 156 -16.41 2.86 -16.14
CA PHE A 156 -16.97 1.51 -16.32
C PHE A 156 -16.92 0.69 -15.03
N GLU A 157 -15.97 0.95 -14.13
CA GLU A 157 -15.88 0.23 -12.85
C GLU A 157 -17.06 0.55 -11.92
N GLU A 158 -17.54 1.80 -11.90
CA GLU A 158 -18.73 2.16 -11.12
C GLU A 158 -19.97 1.38 -11.59
N ALA A 159 -20.16 1.26 -12.90
CA ALA A 159 -21.27 0.46 -13.45
C ALA A 159 -21.11 -1.04 -13.18
N LYS A 160 -19.88 -1.58 -13.18
CA LYS A 160 -19.62 -2.98 -12.79
C LYS A 160 -19.96 -3.20 -11.32
N ASN A 161 -19.50 -2.31 -10.44
CA ASN A 161 -19.78 -2.37 -9.00
C ASN A 161 -21.28 -2.32 -8.71
N TYR A 162 -22.02 -1.46 -9.41
CA TYR A 162 -23.47 -1.43 -9.30
C TYR A 162 -24.11 -2.77 -9.71
N MET A 163 -23.67 -3.36 -10.83
CA MET A 163 -24.22 -4.63 -11.33
C MET A 163 -23.90 -5.83 -10.44
N LEU A 164 -22.78 -5.81 -9.70
CA LEU A 164 -22.46 -6.84 -8.71
C LEU A 164 -23.48 -6.90 -7.57
N GLY A 165 -24.20 -5.80 -7.28
CA GLY A 165 -25.28 -5.77 -6.30
C GLY A 165 -26.62 -6.34 -6.80
N ILE A 166 -26.70 -6.81 -8.05
CA ILE A 166 -27.93 -7.32 -8.67
C ILE A 166 -27.82 -8.84 -8.82
N ASP A 167 -28.79 -9.57 -8.27
CA ASP A 167 -28.80 -11.03 -8.23
C ASP A 167 -30.21 -11.59 -8.51
N LYS A 168 -30.45 -12.89 -8.25
CA LYS A 168 -31.76 -13.52 -8.46
C LYS A 168 -32.87 -13.03 -7.51
N ASP A 169 -32.50 -12.61 -6.30
CA ASP A 169 -33.37 -12.14 -5.22
C ASP A 169 -33.38 -10.60 -5.13
N THR A 170 -32.35 -9.93 -5.65
CA THR A 170 -32.13 -8.48 -5.58
C THR A 170 -32.27 -7.84 -6.96
N ALA A 171 -33.39 -7.15 -7.19
CA ALA A 171 -33.61 -6.34 -8.39
C ALA A 171 -33.12 -4.90 -8.21
N HIS A 172 -32.82 -4.23 -9.32
CA HIS A 172 -32.42 -2.81 -9.31
C HIS A 172 -33.56 -1.90 -8.80
N THR A 173 -33.18 -0.70 -8.36
CA THR A 173 -34.13 0.38 -8.06
C THR A 173 -33.75 1.64 -8.84
N ALA A 174 -34.73 2.46 -9.21
CA ALA A 174 -34.45 3.73 -9.91
C ALA A 174 -33.50 4.62 -9.09
N ALA A 175 -33.72 4.74 -7.78
CA ALA A 175 -32.87 5.53 -6.90
C ALA A 175 -31.42 5.00 -6.83
N GLY A 176 -31.23 3.68 -6.82
CA GLY A 176 -29.90 3.09 -6.86
C GLY A 176 -29.16 3.37 -8.17
N ILE A 177 -29.87 3.27 -9.31
CA ILE A 177 -29.28 3.61 -10.62
C ILE A 177 -28.91 5.08 -10.67
N THR A 178 -29.81 5.99 -10.30
CA THR A 178 -29.53 7.44 -10.27
C THR A 178 -28.32 7.75 -9.39
N ALA A 179 -28.23 7.15 -8.19
CA ALA A 179 -27.07 7.37 -7.32
C ALA A 179 -25.74 6.93 -7.96
N SER A 180 -25.72 5.79 -8.67
CA SER A 180 -24.52 5.31 -9.37
C SER A 180 -24.18 6.19 -10.59
N VAL A 181 -25.19 6.64 -11.34
CA VAL A 181 -24.99 7.54 -12.49
C VAL A 181 -24.56 8.95 -12.05
N ASP A 182 -25.02 9.44 -10.90
CA ASP A 182 -24.56 10.71 -10.31
C ASP A 182 -23.06 10.64 -9.96
N VAL A 183 -22.56 9.48 -9.48
CA VAL A 183 -21.13 9.25 -9.26
C VAL A 183 -20.36 9.33 -10.58
N ILE A 184 -20.84 8.65 -11.62
CA ILE A 184 -20.24 8.71 -12.96
C ILE A 184 -20.18 10.16 -13.47
N GLU A 185 -21.29 10.90 -13.37
CA GLU A 185 -21.35 12.29 -13.83
C GLU A 185 -20.37 13.18 -13.05
N GLY A 186 -20.28 12.99 -11.73
CA GLY A 186 -19.33 13.69 -10.86
C GLY A 186 -17.87 13.42 -11.22
N ASN A 187 -17.55 12.21 -11.67
CA ASN A 187 -16.21 11.84 -12.11
C ASN A 187 -15.81 12.47 -13.46
N GLY A 188 -16.79 12.92 -14.26
CA GLY A 188 -16.52 13.59 -15.53
C GLY A 188 -16.08 12.66 -16.66
N THR A 189 -15.61 13.27 -17.75
CA THR A 189 -15.25 12.57 -19.00
C THR A 189 -13.94 11.81 -18.85
N PRO A 190 -13.85 10.54 -19.30
CA PRO A 190 -12.63 9.78 -19.12
C PRO A 190 -11.42 10.42 -19.80
N ALA A 191 -10.31 10.48 -19.09
CA ALA A 191 -9.07 11.12 -19.50
C ALA A 191 -7.89 10.15 -19.40
N ALA A 192 -7.02 10.15 -20.41
CA ALA A 192 -5.86 9.28 -20.41
C ALA A 192 -4.85 9.75 -19.36
N LYS A 193 -4.11 8.81 -18.76
CA LYS A 193 -2.95 9.15 -17.93
C LYS A 193 -2.00 10.10 -18.66
N GLN A 194 -1.42 11.00 -17.90
CA GLN A 194 -0.57 12.08 -18.38
C GLN A 194 0.79 12.04 -17.68
N SER A 195 1.73 12.76 -18.26
CA SER A 195 3.04 12.98 -17.65
C SER A 195 3.42 14.43 -17.88
N PHE A 196 3.55 15.17 -16.78
CA PHE A 196 3.86 16.59 -16.76
C PHE A 196 5.32 16.79 -16.38
N ALA A 197 5.97 17.70 -17.10
CA ALA A 197 7.28 18.20 -16.75
C ALA A 197 7.11 19.57 -16.09
N LEU A 198 7.58 19.70 -14.85
CA LEU A 198 7.54 20.98 -14.14
C LEU A 198 8.51 21.97 -14.79
N THR A 199 8.18 23.26 -14.71
CA THR A 199 8.95 24.38 -15.23
C THR A 199 9.39 25.32 -14.11
N ASP A 200 10.21 26.34 -14.43
CA ASP A 200 10.56 27.39 -13.46
C ASP A 200 9.43 28.44 -13.30
N ASN A 201 8.33 28.31 -14.04
CA ASN A 201 7.15 29.18 -13.88
C ASN A 201 6.10 28.42 -13.08
N VAL A 202 5.13 29.17 -12.54
CA VAL A 202 3.94 28.60 -11.89
C VAL A 202 3.24 27.60 -12.82
N ASP A 203 3.18 26.36 -12.38
CA ASP A 203 2.54 25.24 -13.03
C ASP A 203 1.14 25.01 -12.46
N ASN A 204 0.18 24.69 -13.33
CA ASN A 204 -1.17 24.30 -12.92
C ASN A 204 -1.58 23.07 -13.73
N PHE A 205 -1.39 21.90 -13.13
CA PHE A 205 -1.61 20.61 -13.80
C PHE A 205 -2.77 19.85 -13.17
N THR A 206 -3.53 19.18 -14.03
CA THR A 206 -4.60 18.26 -13.65
C THR A 206 -4.41 16.98 -14.46
N GLY A 207 -4.23 15.86 -13.75
CA GLY A 207 -4.08 14.54 -14.34
C GLY A 207 -5.38 13.98 -14.91
N GLY A 208 -5.28 12.76 -15.44
CA GLY A 208 -6.38 12.01 -16.04
C GLY A 208 -6.98 11.00 -15.06
N ASP A 209 -7.41 9.85 -15.59
CA ASP A 209 -8.01 8.80 -14.77
C ASP A 209 -7.06 7.64 -14.40
N GLY A 210 -5.80 7.70 -14.84
CA GLY A 210 -4.85 6.64 -14.54
C GLY A 210 -3.52 7.23 -14.13
N ASN A 211 -2.74 6.45 -13.39
CA ASN A 211 -1.51 6.87 -12.71
C ASN A 211 -0.69 7.91 -13.47
N ASP A 212 -0.90 9.17 -13.10
CA ASP A 212 -0.28 10.36 -13.63
C ASP A 212 1.09 10.59 -12.98
N THR A 213 1.96 11.32 -13.67
CA THR A 213 3.28 11.67 -13.13
C THR A 213 3.56 13.14 -13.36
N PHE A 214 3.94 13.84 -12.30
CA PHE A 214 4.37 15.23 -12.31
C PHE A 214 5.84 15.22 -11.90
N SER A 215 6.75 15.69 -12.77
CA SER A 215 8.18 15.56 -12.47
C SER A 215 9.03 16.72 -12.98
N GLY A 216 10.06 17.09 -12.22
CA GLY A 216 10.98 18.13 -12.65
C GLY A 216 12.12 18.38 -11.68
N ASN A 217 13.13 19.08 -12.17
CA ASN A 217 14.15 19.69 -11.32
C ASN A 217 13.72 21.13 -11.10
N VAL A 218 13.15 21.39 -9.93
CA VAL A 218 12.50 22.65 -9.61
C VAL A 218 13.40 23.47 -8.70
N GLY A 219 13.54 24.74 -9.07
CA GLY A 219 14.11 25.75 -8.17
C GLY A 219 13.16 26.14 -7.06
N GLN A 220 11.84 26.15 -7.33
CA GLN A 220 10.80 26.67 -6.45
C GLN A 220 9.47 25.99 -6.83
N LEU A 221 8.64 25.59 -5.85
CA LEU A 221 7.27 25.07 -6.09
C LEU A 221 6.21 26.16 -5.89
N ASP A 222 6.65 27.39 -5.61
CA ASP A 222 5.77 28.45 -5.18
C ASP A 222 4.67 28.78 -6.19
N GLY A 223 3.43 28.67 -5.72
CA GLY A 223 2.23 28.91 -6.53
C GLY A 223 1.82 27.75 -7.43
N ASP A 224 2.60 26.66 -7.48
CA ASP A 224 2.24 25.50 -8.28
C ASP A 224 0.99 24.82 -7.72
N THR A 225 0.14 24.34 -8.62
CA THR A 225 -1.08 23.59 -8.30
C THR A 225 -1.05 22.26 -9.04
N PHE A 226 -1.13 21.18 -8.27
CA PHE A 226 -1.22 19.83 -8.80
C PHE A 226 -2.49 19.13 -8.31
N ASN A 227 -3.20 18.54 -9.27
CA ASN A 227 -4.31 17.64 -9.02
C ASN A 227 -4.03 16.34 -9.78
N GLY A 228 -3.85 15.22 -9.10
CA GLY A 228 -3.52 13.95 -9.77
C GLY A 228 -4.67 13.40 -10.60
N GLY A 229 -5.92 13.69 -10.23
CA GLY A 229 -7.08 13.13 -10.90
C GLY A 229 -7.48 11.81 -10.26
N ARG A 230 -7.79 10.80 -11.07
CA ARG A 230 -8.02 9.43 -10.55
C ARG A 230 -6.81 8.58 -10.87
N GLY A 231 -6.62 7.53 -10.07
CA GLY A 231 -5.51 6.62 -10.22
C GLY A 231 -4.64 6.68 -8.97
N THR A 232 -3.39 6.25 -9.12
CA THR A 232 -2.36 6.45 -8.10
C THR A 232 -1.29 7.33 -8.70
N ASP A 233 -1.26 8.58 -8.27
CA ASP A 233 -0.53 9.64 -8.93
C ASP A 233 0.77 9.97 -8.18
N THR A 234 1.80 10.37 -8.94
CA THR A 234 3.13 10.60 -8.39
C THR A 234 3.64 12.01 -8.71
N LEU A 235 3.97 12.77 -7.67
CA LEU A 235 4.80 13.97 -7.79
C LEU A 235 6.26 13.62 -7.48
N SER A 236 7.18 13.88 -8.40
CA SER A 236 8.60 13.54 -8.29
C SER A 236 9.49 14.75 -8.58
N ILE A 237 10.02 15.37 -7.53
CA ILE A 237 10.72 16.65 -7.60
C ILE A 237 12.18 16.54 -7.16
N SER A 238 13.06 17.28 -7.83
CA SER A 238 14.39 17.62 -7.29
C SER A 238 14.40 19.08 -6.92
N VAL A 239 14.74 19.40 -5.67
CA VAL A 239 14.67 20.76 -5.11
C VAL A 239 16.07 21.29 -4.85
N ASN A 240 16.41 22.49 -5.33
CA ASN A 240 17.77 23.03 -5.24
C ASN A 240 17.87 24.48 -4.72
N ALA A 241 16.77 25.07 -4.25
CA ALA A 241 16.74 26.31 -3.47
C ALA A 241 15.72 26.19 -2.33
N VAL A 242 15.82 27.11 -1.34
CA VAL A 242 14.87 27.20 -0.22
C VAL A 242 13.53 27.70 -0.75
N ASP A 243 12.47 26.96 -0.47
CA ASP A 243 11.10 27.40 -0.69
C ASP A 243 10.60 28.09 0.60
N ASP A 244 10.51 29.42 0.57
CA ASP A 244 10.35 30.25 1.76
C ASP A 244 8.96 30.89 1.90
N ASN A 245 7.91 30.15 1.51
CA ASN A 245 6.50 30.32 1.92
C ASN A 245 5.52 30.88 0.85
N ALA A 246 5.30 30.18 -0.28
CA ALA A 246 4.14 30.47 -1.15
C ALA A 246 3.38 29.25 -1.73
N THR A 247 2.26 28.91 -1.11
CA THR A 247 1.05 28.33 -1.77
C THR A 247 1.26 27.21 -2.80
N PHE A 248 2.20 26.27 -2.56
CA PHE A 248 2.23 25.00 -3.27
C PHE A 248 1.01 24.19 -2.84
N THR A 249 0.18 23.80 -3.80
CA THR A 249 -1.02 23.01 -3.51
C THR A 249 -0.95 21.67 -4.22
N SER A 250 -1.23 20.59 -3.48
CA SER A 250 -1.24 19.23 -4.02
C SER A 250 -2.48 18.50 -3.51
N SER A 251 -3.28 17.99 -4.42
CA SER A 251 -4.49 17.24 -4.12
C SER A 251 -4.55 16.00 -4.99
N LEU A 252 -5.07 14.89 -4.44
CA LEU A 252 -5.18 13.62 -5.16
C LEU A 252 -3.82 13.19 -5.73
N ILE A 253 -2.75 13.35 -4.95
CA ILE A 253 -1.42 12.83 -5.30
C ILE A 253 -1.00 11.93 -4.16
N GLU A 254 -1.06 10.63 -4.42
CA GLU A 254 -0.87 9.62 -3.38
C GLU A 254 0.61 9.42 -3.04
N THR A 255 1.52 9.65 -3.99
CA THR A 255 2.97 9.45 -3.79
C THR A 255 3.75 10.72 -4.09
N ILE A 256 4.48 11.22 -3.09
CA ILE A 256 5.42 12.34 -3.30
C ILE A 256 6.86 11.82 -3.15
N LYS A 257 7.71 12.14 -4.13
CA LYS A 257 9.13 11.78 -4.17
C LYS A 257 9.99 13.03 -4.25
N ILE A 258 10.93 13.17 -3.34
CA ILE A 258 11.75 14.37 -3.19
C ILE A 258 13.21 13.99 -3.23
N ARG A 259 13.98 14.74 -3.99
CA ARG A 259 15.45 14.72 -3.97
C ARG A 259 15.97 16.11 -3.63
N ALA A 260 16.58 16.28 -2.46
CA ALA A 260 17.20 17.56 -2.11
C ALA A 260 18.58 17.70 -2.76
N ARG A 261 18.81 18.81 -3.46
CA ARG A 261 20.06 19.20 -4.13
C ARG A 261 20.68 20.46 -3.54
N ALA A 262 20.02 21.03 -2.53
CA ALA A 262 20.51 22.05 -1.61
C ALA A 262 19.75 21.88 -0.29
N ALA A 263 20.29 22.41 0.81
CA ALA A 263 19.53 22.44 2.05
C ALA A 263 18.27 23.28 1.87
N THR A 264 17.09 22.69 2.09
CA THR A 264 15.81 23.32 1.79
C THR A 264 14.70 22.94 2.77
N THR A 265 13.69 23.78 2.84
CA THR A 265 12.43 23.56 3.57
C THR A 265 11.29 23.55 2.55
N LEU A 266 10.32 22.66 2.71
CA LEU A 266 9.09 22.59 1.92
C LEU A 266 7.87 22.66 2.85
N ASP A 267 6.91 23.53 2.54
CA ASP A 267 5.64 23.62 3.27
C ASP A 267 4.57 22.70 2.66
N PHE A 268 4.07 21.76 3.45
CA PHE A 268 3.04 20.79 3.06
C PHE A 268 1.65 21.15 3.59
N GLY A 269 1.46 22.37 4.09
CA GLY A 269 0.19 22.85 4.67
C GLY A 269 -1.02 22.79 3.72
N ASP A 270 -0.81 22.81 2.41
CA ASP A 270 -1.86 22.65 1.39
C ASP A 270 -1.70 21.35 0.56
N VAL A 271 -0.95 20.37 1.08
CA VAL A 271 -0.84 19.01 0.52
C VAL A 271 -1.87 18.11 1.21
N THR A 272 -2.67 17.39 0.41
CA THR A 272 -3.74 16.51 0.88
C THR A 272 -3.88 15.25 0.03
N GLY A 273 -4.36 14.16 0.63
CA GLY A 273 -4.61 12.89 -0.04
C GLY A 273 -3.33 12.11 -0.36
N THR A 274 -2.23 12.41 0.33
CA THR A 274 -1.00 11.63 0.25
C THR A 274 -1.20 10.28 0.94
N THR A 275 -0.40 9.30 0.52
CA THR A 275 -0.33 7.97 1.15
C THR A 275 1.10 7.54 1.44
N GLY A 276 2.07 8.37 1.06
CA GLY A 276 3.48 8.11 1.25
C GLY A 276 4.36 9.23 0.72
N ILE A 277 5.39 9.57 1.50
CA ILE A 277 6.44 10.51 1.14
C ILE A 277 7.75 9.73 1.01
N THR A 278 8.47 9.92 -0.08
CA THR A 278 9.78 9.33 -0.31
C THR A 278 10.82 10.44 -0.42
N VAL A 279 11.87 10.36 0.38
CA VAL A 279 13.12 11.08 0.16
C VAL A 279 14.08 10.12 -0.52
N ASN A 280 14.61 10.49 -1.69
CA ASN A 280 15.52 9.62 -2.42
C ASN A 280 16.74 10.33 -3.00
N ARG A 281 17.92 9.75 -2.77
CA ARG A 281 19.21 10.24 -3.29
C ARG A 281 19.42 11.73 -3.03
N SER A 282 18.99 12.22 -1.86
CA SER A 282 19.27 13.59 -1.48
C SER A 282 20.77 13.77 -1.27
N GLU A 283 21.23 15.00 -1.50
CA GLU A 283 22.63 15.41 -1.38
C GLU A 283 22.81 16.43 -0.22
N PHE A 284 21.69 16.81 0.40
CA PHE A 284 21.58 17.84 1.43
C PHE A 284 20.35 17.60 2.30
N GLY A 285 20.33 18.25 3.48
CA GLY A 285 19.23 18.15 4.41
C GLY A 285 17.92 18.73 3.87
N LEU A 286 16.81 18.10 4.26
CA LEU A 286 15.46 18.46 3.84
C LEU A 286 14.59 18.65 5.07
N THR A 287 13.91 19.78 5.17
CA THR A 287 12.82 19.97 6.13
C THR A 287 11.49 19.95 5.36
N ILE A 288 10.52 19.17 5.83
CA ILE A 288 9.13 19.25 5.37
C ILE A 288 8.29 19.70 6.56
N GLU A 289 7.58 20.81 6.40
CA GLU A 289 6.77 21.42 7.47
C GLU A 289 5.28 21.37 7.20
N ASN A 290 4.50 21.49 8.27
CA ASN A 290 3.03 21.51 8.25
C ASN A 290 2.41 20.29 7.55
N ILE A 291 3.00 19.10 7.70
CA ILE A 291 2.43 17.88 7.12
C ILE A 291 1.04 17.62 7.74
N ASN A 292 0.03 17.46 6.88
CA ASN A 292 -1.38 17.33 7.28
C ASN A 292 -1.83 15.89 7.59
N GLU A 293 -1.01 14.89 7.25
CA GLU A 293 -1.37 13.47 7.36
C GLU A 293 -0.13 12.67 7.84
N ILE A 294 -0.31 11.72 8.78
CA ILE A 294 0.79 10.85 9.25
C ILE A 294 0.96 9.68 8.29
N ASP A 295 1.52 9.99 7.12
CA ASP A 295 1.80 8.99 6.09
C ASP A 295 3.15 8.29 6.29
N PRO A 296 3.33 7.07 5.75
CA PRO A 296 4.62 6.43 5.68
C PRO A 296 5.68 7.31 5.00
N ILE A 297 6.83 7.46 5.66
CA ILE A 297 8.02 8.09 5.10
C ILE A 297 8.96 6.99 4.61
N THR A 298 9.55 7.16 3.43
CA THR A 298 10.55 6.24 2.87
C THR A 298 11.84 6.99 2.57
N LEU A 299 12.97 6.45 3.03
CA LEU A 299 14.32 6.90 2.71
C LEU A 299 14.95 5.88 1.76
N ASP A 300 15.13 6.25 0.48
CA ASP A 300 15.65 5.35 -0.56
C ASP A 300 16.97 5.85 -1.14
N ARG A 301 18.06 5.15 -0.82
CA ARG A 301 19.44 5.49 -1.24
C ARG A 301 19.89 6.87 -0.74
N GLU A 302 19.68 7.09 0.55
CA GLU A 302 20.29 8.20 1.28
C GLU A 302 21.65 7.73 1.82
N ASP A 303 22.73 8.33 1.31
CA ASP A 303 24.11 7.87 1.51
C ASP A 303 25.08 9.02 1.87
N ASP A 304 24.56 10.20 2.18
CA ASP A 304 25.35 11.43 2.37
C ASP A 304 25.43 11.90 3.83
N GLY A 305 24.64 11.30 4.73
CA GLY A 305 24.53 11.70 6.12
C GLY A 305 23.79 13.03 6.34
N ALA A 306 22.98 13.49 5.38
CA ALA A 306 22.17 14.68 5.52
C ALA A 306 21.05 14.49 6.56
N ALA A 307 20.73 15.56 7.29
CA ALA A 307 19.62 15.53 8.24
C ALA A 307 18.28 15.82 7.53
N HIS A 308 17.28 14.99 7.77
CA HIS A 308 15.92 15.16 7.28
C HIS A 308 14.97 15.40 8.46
N THR A 309 14.10 16.40 8.35
CA THR A 309 13.18 16.80 9.41
C THR A 309 11.77 16.85 8.87
N PHE A 310 10.84 16.18 9.56
CA PHE A 310 9.44 16.13 9.20
C PHE A 310 8.62 16.68 10.36
N THR A 311 7.93 17.79 10.14
CA THR A 311 7.09 18.42 11.17
C THR A 311 5.63 18.41 10.73
N TYR A 312 4.77 18.02 11.66
CA TYR A 312 3.35 17.86 11.43
C TYR A 312 2.56 19.09 11.90
N ALA A 313 1.44 19.36 11.24
CA ALA A 313 0.51 20.36 11.74
C ALA A 313 0.01 19.95 13.15
N ALA A 314 -0.10 20.91 14.07
CA ALA A 314 -0.47 20.62 15.47
C ALA A 314 -1.85 19.94 15.63
N SER A 315 -2.72 20.04 14.63
CA SER A 315 -4.00 19.31 14.61
C SER A 315 -3.87 17.82 14.28
N VAL A 316 -2.73 17.40 13.73
CA VAL A 316 -2.42 16.03 13.30
C VAL A 316 -1.81 15.25 14.45
N ILE A 317 -0.81 15.85 15.12
CA ILE A 317 -0.04 15.25 16.24
C ILE A 317 -0.54 15.72 17.62
N GLY A 318 -1.84 16.02 17.73
CA GLY A 318 -2.47 16.43 18.98
C GLY A 318 -2.94 15.25 19.84
N GLY A 319 -2.72 14.02 19.37
CA GLY A 319 -3.14 12.79 20.00
C GLY A 319 -2.24 12.39 21.17
N THR A 320 -2.41 11.15 21.63
CA THR A 320 -1.49 10.50 22.59
C THR A 320 -1.07 9.12 22.09
N SER A 321 -1.27 8.84 20.80
CA SER A 321 -1.09 7.53 20.18
C SER A 321 -0.85 7.68 18.67
N ASP A 322 -0.21 8.77 18.29
CA ASP A 322 0.17 9.07 16.92
C ASP A 322 1.27 8.09 16.50
N SER A 323 1.12 7.49 15.31
CA SER A 323 2.03 6.44 14.85
C SER A 323 2.37 6.60 13.38
N ILE A 324 3.66 6.45 13.08
CA ILE A 324 4.21 6.54 11.73
C ILE A 324 4.90 5.25 11.32
N THR A 325 4.97 4.99 10.02
CA THR A 325 5.89 4.00 9.44
C THR A 325 7.05 4.72 8.78
N LEU A 326 8.27 4.40 9.18
CA LEU A 326 9.50 4.86 8.55
C LEU A 326 10.15 3.68 7.83
N ASN A 327 10.24 3.75 6.51
CA ASN A 327 10.92 2.75 5.70
C ASN A 327 12.33 3.25 5.36
N ILE A 328 13.34 2.43 5.58
CA ILE A 328 14.70 2.69 5.11
C ILE A 328 15.10 1.60 4.11
N THR A 329 15.58 2.01 2.94
CA THR A 329 15.92 1.09 1.87
C THR A 329 17.19 1.48 1.11
N ASN A 330 18.19 0.60 1.11
CA ASN A 330 19.47 0.79 0.44
C ASN A 330 20.17 2.12 0.81
N SER A 331 20.03 2.57 2.05
CA SER A 331 20.49 3.87 2.54
C SER A 331 21.62 3.64 3.54
N SER A 332 22.85 3.61 3.04
CA SER A 332 24.04 3.27 3.83
C SER A 332 24.47 4.39 4.79
N ASN A 333 23.89 5.58 4.67
CA ASN A 333 24.03 6.68 5.63
C ASN A 333 22.91 7.70 5.41
N ALA A 334 21.73 7.41 5.99
CA ALA A 334 20.57 8.27 5.90
C ALA A 334 20.63 9.51 6.82
N GLY A 335 21.73 9.67 7.58
CA GLY A 335 21.92 10.81 8.47
C GLY A 335 20.95 10.80 9.65
N ILE A 336 20.52 12.00 10.06
CA ILE A 336 19.61 12.20 11.20
C ILE A 336 18.20 12.38 10.67
N ILE A 337 17.26 11.60 11.20
CA ILE A 337 15.84 11.63 10.83
C ILE A 337 15.04 12.13 12.04
N ASN A 338 14.48 13.33 11.91
CA ASN A 338 13.69 13.96 12.95
C ASN A 338 12.18 13.82 12.65
N VAL A 339 11.45 13.21 13.57
CA VAL A 339 9.99 12.98 13.48
C VAL A 339 9.28 13.37 14.79
N ASP A 340 9.41 14.63 15.18
CA ASP A 340 8.91 15.15 16.44
C ASP A 340 7.38 14.98 16.61
N GLY A 341 6.97 14.63 17.84
CA GLY A 341 5.56 14.59 18.24
C GLY A 341 4.82 13.32 17.82
N ILE A 342 5.55 12.25 17.51
CA ILE A 342 5.00 10.93 17.19
C ILE A 342 5.27 9.96 18.34
N GLU A 343 4.24 9.33 18.91
CA GLU A 343 4.42 8.40 20.03
C GLU A 343 4.91 7.01 19.62
N THR A 344 4.68 6.57 18.37
CA THR A 344 5.08 5.23 17.92
C THR A 344 5.65 5.23 16.51
N ILE A 345 6.94 4.86 16.39
CA ILE A 345 7.63 4.74 15.11
C ILE A 345 7.76 3.26 14.74
N ASN A 346 7.25 2.90 13.56
CA ASN A 346 7.43 1.57 12.98
C ASN A 346 8.53 1.67 11.91
N LEU A 347 9.77 1.38 12.31
CA LEU A 347 10.94 1.38 11.44
C LEU A 347 11.07 0.04 10.69
N VAL A 348 11.10 0.11 9.36
CA VAL A 348 11.19 -1.05 8.46
C VAL A 348 12.46 -0.94 7.62
N SER A 349 13.44 -1.81 7.89
CA SER A 349 14.69 -1.89 7.12
C SER A 349 14.59 -2.92 5.99
N THR A 350 14.88 -2.52 4.76
CA THR A 350 14.90 -3.42 3.60
C THR A 350 16.10 -3.16 2.71
N ASN A 351 16.66 -4.20 2.07
CA ASN A 351 17.80 -4.06 1.15
C ASN A 351 17.59 -4.88 -0.13
N ASN A 352 18.01 -4.32 -1.26
CA ASN A 352 17.99 -4.98 -2.56
C ASN A 352 19.13 -4.46 -3.47
N PRO A 353 20.24 -5.22 -3.64
CA PRO A 353 20.50 -6.55 -3.09
C PRO A 353 20.83 -6.54 -1.58
N THR A 354 20.68 -7.69 -0.93
CA THR A 354 21.01 -7.89 0.49
C THR A 354 22.51 -7.76 0.77
N GLY A 355 22.91 -7.07 1.83
CA GLY A 355 24.26 -7.16 2.41
C GLY A 355 24.96 -5.85 2.79
N ASP A 356 24.42 -4.69 2.41
CA ASP A 356 24.87 -3.40 2.95
C ASP A 356 23.88 -2.97 4.05
N ALA A 357 24.35 -2.63 5.24
CA ALA A 357 23.47 -2.20 6.32
C ALA A 357 22.86 -0.84 5.99
N ASN A 358 21.57 -0.68 6.29
CA ASN A 358 20.97 0.64 6.33
C ASN A 358 21.45 1.35 7.60
N GLU A 359 21.85 2.61 7.52
CA GLU A 359 22.36 3.37 8.67
C GLU A 359 21.51 4.63 8.88
N LEU A 360 21.04 4.87 10.11
CA LEU A 360 20.38 6.13 10.46
C LEU A 360 20.56 6.51 11.94
N THR A 361 20.50 7.80 12.23
CA THR A 361 20.22 8.33 13.56
C THR A 361 18.76 8.75 13.63
N LEU A 362 18.02 8.22 14.59
CA LEU A 362 16.63 8.56 14.81
C LEU A 362 16.56 9.53 15.98
N ASP A 363 16.03 10.72 15.72
CA ASP A 363 15.74 11.75 16.73
C ASP A 363 14.23 11.93 16.79
N GLU A 364 13.67 11.63 17.96
CA GLU A 364 12.22 11.55 18.16
C GLU A 364 11.69 12.78 18.94
N ALA A 365 12.59 13.65 19.46
CA ALA A 365 12.24 14.58 20.54
C ALA A 365 12.02 16.05 20.15
N GLY A 366 10.74 16.42 20.12
CA GLY A 366 10.27 17.80 20.32
C GLY A 366 10.31 18.24 21.80
N THR A 367 11.49 18.43 22.40
CA THR A 367 11.70 19.07 23.74
C THR A 367 10.96 18.53 24.99
N GLY A 368 10.31 17.36 24.96
CA GLY A 368 9.51 16.90 26.12
C GLY A 368 9.34 15.40 26.26
N THR A 369 10.17 14.79 27.13
CA THR A 369 9.98 13.46 27.75
C THR A 369 9.64 12.30 26.81
N ALA A 370 10.67 11.64 26.28
CA ALA A 370 10.85 10.23 25.89
C ALA A 370 9.66 9.22 25.88
N THR A 371 8.39 9.57 25.67
CA THR A 371 7.28 8.60 25.74
C THR A 371 7.19 7.67 24.52
N GLU A 372 8.21 7.69 23.65
CA GLU A 372 8.18 7.01 22.36
C GLU A 372 8.38 5.50 22.44
N THR A 373 7.71 4.81 21.51
CA THR A 373 7.87 3.38 21.23
C THR A 373 8.42 3.20 19.81
N LEU A 374 9.56 2.54 19.71
CA LEU A 374 10.17 2.15 18.43
C LEU A 374 9.94 0.66 18.15
N ASN A 375 9.28 0.35 17.04
CA ASN A 375 9.11 -1.00 16.51
C ASN A 375 10.00 -1.19 15.29
N ILE A 376 11.00 -2.07 15.37
CA ILE A 376 11.94 -2.39 14.29
C ILE A 376 11.51 -3.70 13.60
N SER A 377 11.50 -3.70 12.28
CA SER A 377 11.21 -4.88 11.46
C SER A 377 11.92 -4.83 10.11
N GLY A 378 11.72 -5.87 9.29
CA GLY A 378 12.24 -5.93 7.93
C GLY A 378 13.41 -6.90 7.75
N ALA A 379 13.84 -7.05 6.50
CA ALA A 379 14.84 -8.04 6.08
C ALA A 379 16.19 -7.44 5.71
N GLY A 380 16.32 -6.11 5.71
CA GLY A 380 17.60 -5.44 5.58
C GLY A 380 18.30 -5.32 6.92
N ASP A 381 19.62 -5.45 6.93
CA ASP A 381 20.43 -5.14 8.10
C ASP A 381 20.31 -3.64 8.43
N LEU A 382 20.41 -3.29 9.72
CA LEU A 382 20.18 -1.94 10.23
C LEU A 382 21.23 -1.59 11.28
N GLU A 383 21.90 -0.46 11.11
CA GLU A 383 22.69 0.22 12.12
C GLU A 383 21.93 1.49 12.55
N LEU A 384 21.59 1.58 13.83
CA LEU A 384 20.72 2.60 14.39
C LEU A 384 21.39 3.30 15.57
N THR A 385 21.38 4.62 15.54
CA THR A 385 21.54 5.44 16.76
C THR A 385 20.18 5.95 17.18
N ASP A 386 19.68 5.49 18.33
CA ASP A 386 18.38 5.88 18.88
C ASP A 386 18.58 6.82 20.07
N THR A 387 18.10 8.06 19.95
CA THR A 387 18.37 9.07 20.97
C THR A 387 17.31 9.12 22.07
N ASP A 388 16.08 8.68 21.83
CA ASP A 388 14.94 9.08 22.66
C ASP A 388 13.92 7.97 23.01
N SER A 389 13.88 6.85 22.29
CA SER A 389 12.87 5.81 22.53
C SER A 389 12.95 5.15 23.93
N LEU A 390 11.84 5.18 24.69
CA LEU A 390 11.75 4.50 25.99
C LEU A 390 11.60 2.98 25.84
N THR A 391 10.87 2.56 24.81
CA THR A 391 10.57 1.15 24.52
C THR A 391 10.96 0.82 23.09
N ILE A 392 11.82 -0.18 22.93
CA ILE A 392 12.22 -0.70 21.63
C ILE A 392 11.73 -2.14 21.49
N THR A 393 11.05 -2.46 20.39
CA THR A 393 10.68 -3.83 20.02
C THR A 393 11.29 -4.19 18.66
N ASN A 394 12.22 -5.14 18.63
CA ASN A 394 12.85 -5.63 17.41
C ASN A 394 12.29 -7.00 16.99
N SER A 395 11.64 -7.03 15.83
CA SER A 395 11.12 -8.24 15.16
C SER A 395 11.77 -8.51 13.79
N ALA A 396 12.88 -7.83 13.48
CA ALA A 396 13.55 -7.92 12.19
C ALA A 396 14.09 -9.33 11.89
N SER A 397 14.12 -9.66 10.61
CA SER A 397 14.82 -10.84 10.11
C SER A 397 16.23 -10.54 9.60
N GLY A 398 16.55 -9.27 9.32
CA GLY A 398 17.92 -8.78 9.14
C GLY A 398 18.59 -8.49 10.47
N ASP A 399 19.92 -8.37 10.46
CA ASP A 399 20.70 -8.07 11.66
C ASP A 399 20.53 -6.60 12.06
N VAL A 400 20.38 -6.32 13.35
CA VAL A 400 20.17 -4.97 13.89
C VAL A 400 21.26 -4.64 14.90
N GLU A 401 21.95 -3.53 14.70
CA GLU A 401 22.87 -2.92 15.66
C GLU A 401 22.29 -1.59 16.15
N ILE A 402 22.09 -1.46 17.46
CA ILE A 402 21.68 -0.23 18.13
C ILE A 402 22.89 0.30 18.90
N ILE A 403 23.59 1.28 18.32
CA ILE A 403 24.89 1.81 18.80
C ILE A 403 24.73 2.55 20.13
N ALA A 404 23.61 3.23 20.32
CA ALA A 404 23.25 3.88 21.56
C ALA A 404 21.73 3.87 21.66
N ALA A 405 21.22 3.25 22.72
CA ALA A 405 19.85 3.43 23.19
C ALA A 405 19.93 4.25 24.49
N THR A 406 19.84 5.58 24.36
CA THR A 406 20.20 6.50 25.46
C THR A 406 19.14 6.65 26.54
N THR A 407 17.88 6.38 26.21
CA THR A 407 16.74 6.52 27.12
C THR A 407 16.00 5.20 27.34
N ALA A 408 16.25 4.18 26.51
CA ALA A 408 15.50 2.93 26.52
C ALA A 408 15.54 2.21 27.87
N THR A 409 14.36 2.03 28.46
CA THR A 409 14.15 1.25 29.68
C THR A 409 13.69 -0.17 29.40
N SER A 410 13.19 -0.43 28.19
CA SER A 410 12.71 -1.73 27.74
C SER A 410 13.12 -2.00 26.31
N VAL A 411 13.84 -3.10 26.07
CA VAL A 411 14.17 -3.62 24.75
C VAL A 411 13.67 -5.06 24.64
N THR A 412 12.78 -5.33 23.68
CA THR A 412 12.25 -6.67 23.41
C THR A 412 12.68 -7.14 22.04
N HIS A 413 13.30 -8.30 21.95
CA HIS A 413 13.69 -8.95 20.70
C HIS A 413 12.87 -10.22 20.47
N THR A 414 12.26 -10.32 19.29
CA THR A 414 11.53 -11.50 18.82
C THR A 414 11.92 -11.89 17.39
N GLY A 415 12.94 -11.22 16.83
CA GLY A 415 13.38 -11.40 15.46
C GLY A 415 14.15 -12.69 15.22
N THR A 416 14.46 -12.92 13.95
CA THR A 416 15.33 -14.03 13.52
C THR A 416 16.75 -13.57 13.18
N GLY A 417 16.94 -12.28 12.87
CA GLY A 417 18.27 -11.68 12.72
C GLY A 417 18.87 -11.38 14.09
N ALA A 418 20.18 -11.17 14.14
CA ALA A 418 20.87 -10.83 15.39
C ALA A 418 20.47 -9.42 15.86
N LEU A 419 20.51 -9.20 17.18
CA LEU A 419 20.39 -7.88 17.80
C LEU A 419 21.65 -7.58 18.62
N ASP A 420 22.41 -6.57 18.25
CA ASP A 420 23.45 -5.94 19.09
C ASP A 420 22.90 -4.64 19.66
N VAL A 421 22.86 -4.48 20.98
CA VAL A 421 22.36 -3.27 21.64
C VAL A 421 23.35 -2.75 22.66
N THR A 422 23.68 -1.47 22.55
CA THR A 422 24.51 -0.75 23.51
C THR A 422 23.65 0.21 24.33
N LEU A 423 23.59 -0.03 25.65
CA LEU A 423 22.79 0.75 26.59
C LEU A 423 23.60 1.88 27.23
N VAL A 424 23.03 3.09 27.30
CA VAL A 424 23.66 4.25 27.94
C VAL A 424 22.88 4.68 29.19
N ALA A 425 23.16 4.00 30.31
CA ALA A 425 22.85 4.39 31.70
C ALA A 425 21.39 4.73 32.10
N VAL A 426 20.57 3.69 32.28
CA VAL A 426 19.27 3.66 32.99
C VAL A 426 19.05 2.26 33.61
N ASP A 427 18.07 2.13 34.50
CA ASP A 427 17.48 0.81 34.82
C ASP A 427 16.82 0.29 33.55
N ALA A 428 17.21 -0.90 33.09
CA ALA A 428 16.77 -1.40 31.79
C ALA A 428 16.45 -2.89 31.80
N THR A 429 15.38 -3.26 31.10
CA THR A 429 15.03 -4.64 30.80
C THR A 429 15.32 -4.93 29.33
N VAL A 430 16.14 -5.94 29.04
CA VAL A 430 16.35 -6.48 27.68
C VAL A 430 15.91 -7.93 27.66
N THR A 431 14.97 -8.29 26.78
CA THR A 431 14.47 -9.67 26.68
C THR A 431 14.43 -10.17 25.24
N ALA A 432 14.99 -11.34 25.01
CA ALA A 432 14.98 -12.07 23.74
C ALA A 432 14.30 -13.45 23.87
N ALA A 433 13.46 -13.65 24.89
CA ALA A 433 12.93 -14.97 25.26
C ALA A 433 12.20 -15.73 24.12
N ASN A 434 11.69 -15.00 23.12
CA ASN A 434 11.01 -15.56 21.94
C ASN A 434 11.81 -15.40 20.64
N ALA A 435 13.02 -14.87 20.70
CA ALA A 435 13.87 -14.69 19.53
C ALA A 435 14.63 -15.98 19.17
N THR A 436 14.94 -16.12 17.87
CA THR A 436 15.83 -17.17 17.37
C THR A 436 17.19 -16.64 16.93
N GLY A 437 17.31 -15.33 16.72
CA GLY A 437 18.59 -14.66 16.46
C GLY A 437 19.42 -14.50 17.75
N ASP A 438 20.71 -14.20 17.57
CA ASP A 438 21.62 -13.95 18.67
C ASP A 438 21.33 -12.58 19.30
N LEU A 439 21.33 -12.50 20.63
CA LEU A 439 21.29 -11.24 21.38
C LEU A 439 22.69 -10.90 21.90
N LYS A 440 23.19 -9.71 21.58
CA LYS A 440 24.33 -9.08 22.25
C LYS A 440 23.89 -7.82 22.98
N VAL A 441 24.19 -7.75 24.27
CA VAL A 441 23.97 -6.56 25.10
C VAL A 441 25.31 -6.05 25.59
N THR A 442 25.65 -4.81 25.25
CA THR A 442 26.78 -4.09 25.84
C THR A 442 26.25 -3.03 26.79
N SER A 443 26.60 -3.10 28.07
CA SER A 443 26.12 -2.12 29.06
C SER A 443 27.25 -1.58 29.94
N GLY A 444 27.34 -0.24 29.96
CA GLY A 444 28.08 0.52 30.97
C GLY A 444 27.19 1.12 32.05
N ALA A 445 25.89 0.79 32.07
CA ALA A 445 24.92 1.37 32.99
C ALA A 445 25.23 1.04 34.46
N ALA A 446 24.89 1.97 35.36
CA ALA A 446 24.99 1.80 36.81
C ALA A 446 23.63 1.52 37.48
N GLY A 447 22.56 1.40 36.70
CA GLY A 447 21.21 1.04 37.14
C GLY A 447 21.00 -0.47 37.20
N ASP A 448 19.84 -0.89 37.70
CA ASP A 448 19.46 -2.31 37.81
C ASP A 448 19.06 -2.85 36.43
N LEU A 449 19.70 -3.94 36.01
CA LEU A 449 19.52 -4.56 34.70
C LEU A 449 18.78 -5.88 34.80
N THR A 450 17.81 -6.10 33.91
CA THR A 450 17.18 -7.41 33.72
C THR A 450 17.39 -7.86 32.28
N LEU A 451 18.34 -8.76 32.07
CA LEU A 451 18.75 -9.26 30.76
C LEU A 451 18.33 -10.72 30.61
N THR A 452 17.64 -11.06 29.52
CA THR A 452 17.19 -12.42 29.21
C THR A 452 17.46 -12.71 27.75
N GLY A 453 18.30 -13.70 27.46
CA GLY A 453 18.56 -14.21 26.12
C GLY A 453 17.46 -15.14 25.59
N GLY A 454 17.63 -15.57 24.36
CA GLY A 454 16.67 -16.33 23.56
C GLY A 454 17.13 -17.75 23.28
N ALA A 455 16.95 -18.21 22.04
CA ALA A 455 17.44 -19.50 21.56
C ALA A 455 18.78 -19.40 20.80
N GLY A 456 19.28 -18.18 20.58
CA GLY A 456 20.54 -17.86 19.90
C GLY A 456 21.76 -18.08 20.78
N SER A 457 22.95 -17.70 20.28
CA SER A 457 24.18 -17.68 21.07
C SER A 457 24.36 -16.29 21.68
N ASP A 458 23.85 -16.10 22.90
CA ASP A 458 23.71 -14.76 23.46
C ASP A 458 24.97 -14.27 24.17
N THR A 459 25.27 -12.97 24.08
CA THR A 459 26.44 -12.34 24.68
C THR A 459 26.05 -11.15 25.56
N PHE A 460 26.46 -11.16 26.82
CA PHE A 460 26.25 -10.07 27.75
C PHE A 460 27.61 -9.47 28.14
N GLU A 461 27.94 -8.29 27.62
CA GLU A 461 29.15 -7.56 27.93
C GLU A 461 28.89 -6.45 28.95
N MET A 462 29.37 -6.69 30.18
CA MET A 462 29.19 -5.80 31.32
C MET A 462 30.46 -4.99 31.55
N LEU A 463 30.40 -3.70 31.24
CA LEU A 463 31.50 -2.76 31.42
C LEU A 463 31.51 -2.17 32.85
N ALA A 464 30.36 -2.14 33.53
CA ALA A 464 30.20 -1.75 34.92
C ALA A 464 30.20 -2.96 35.88
N THR A 465 30.32 -2.69 37.18
CA THR A 465 30.19 -3.74 38.21
C THR A 465 28.73 -4.12 38.36
N LEU A 466 28.41 -5.41 38.32
CA LEU A 466 27.06 -5.89 38.55
C LEU A 466 26.58 -5.57 39.98
N ALA A 467 25.41 -4.92 40.09
CA ALA A 467 24.81 -4.50 41.33
C ALA A 467 24.03 -5.62 42.02
N TYR A 468 24.20 -5.73 43.33
CA TYR A 468 23.36 -6.55 44.21
C TYR A 468 23.23 -5.82 45.53
N THR A 469 22.10 -5.12 45.74
CA THR A 469 21.83 -4.42 47.01
C THR A 469 20.82 -5.16 47.87
N ASP A 470 19.74 -5.66 47.26
CA ASP A 470 18.78 -6.58 47.87
C ASP A 470 18.05 -7.43 46.82
N ALA A 471 17.07 -8.23 47.23
CA ALA A 471 16.32 -9.13 46.34
C ALA A 471 15.42 -8.41 45.32
N THR A 472 15.22 -7.09 45.45
CA THR A 472 14.43 -6.26 44.54
C THR A 472 15.27 -5.28 43.72
N ASN A 473 16.54 -5.07 44.10
CA ASN A 473 17.47 -4.15 43.47
C ASN A 473 18.79 -4.90 43.16
N GLN A 474 18.71 -5.73 42.12
CA GLN A 474 19.82 -6.57 41.66
C GLN A 474 19.80 -6.72 40.14
N ASP A 475 20.98 -6.79 39.57
CA ASP A 475 21.13 -7.22 38.18
C ASP A 475 20.75 -8.69 38.02
N THR A 476 20.00 -8.99 36.96
CA THR A 476 19.56 -10.32 36.59
C THR A 476 19.98 -10.59 35.14
N ILE A 477 20.70 -11.69 34.92
CA ILE A 477 21.11 -12.13 33.58
C ILE A 477 20.72 -13.60 33.43
N VAL A 478 19.93 -13.91 32.41
CA VAL A 478 19.51 -15.27 32.05
C VAL A 478 19.93 -15.52 30.61
N GLY A 479 20.81 -16.48 30.38
CA GLY A 479 21.35 -16.78 29.05
C GLY A 479 20.29 -17.28 28.06
N GLY A 480 19.37 -18.13 28.52
CA GLY A 480 18.36 -18.73 27.64
C GLY A 480 18.77 -20.13 27.20
N ALA A 481 18.44 -20.48 25.96
CA ALA A 481 18.88 -21.71 25.31
C ALA A 481 19.93 -21.35 24.27
N GLY A 482 20.98 -22.17 24.13
CA GLY A 482 22.07 -21.86 23.23
C GLY A 482 23.41 -21.90 23.94
N THR A 483 24.45 -21.37 23.30
CA THR A 483 25.77 -21.18 23.93
C THR A 483 25.91 -19.72 24.32
N ASP A 484 25.73 -19.45 25.60
CA ASP A 484 25.69 -18.08 26.10
C ASP A 484 27.04 -17.67 26.71
N THR A 485 27.38 -16.40 26.56
CA THR A 485 28.63 -15.79 27.02
C THR A 485 28.34 -14.61 27.91
N LEU A 486 28.87 -14.63 29.13
CA LEU A 486 28.93 -13.45 30.01
C LEU A 486 30.36 -12.91 30.04
N LYS A 487 30.55 -11.67 29.59
CA LYS A 487 31.85 -10.98 29.61
C LYS A 487 31.84 -9.88 30.65
N LEU A 488 32.68 -10.01 31.68
CA LEU A 488 32.83 -9.03 32.76
C LEU A 488 34.15 -8.27 32.58
N THR A 489 34.05 -6.96 32.34
CA THR A 489 35.23 -6.09 32.13
C THR A 489 35.56 -5.25 33.37
N ALA A 490 34.68 -5.21 34.39
CA ALA A 490 34.88 -4.46 35.64
C ALA A 490 35.84 -5.14 36.64
N ALA A 491 36.58 -4.32 37.40
CA ALA A 491 37.72 -4.75 38.22
C ALA A 491 37.39 -5.33 39.62
N THR A 492 36.12 -5.45 40.02
CA THR A 492 35.73 -5.89 41.38
C THR A 492 34.49 -6.78 41.43
N ASN A 493 34.41 -7.62 42.48
CA ASN A 493 33.49 -8.73 42.73
C ASN A 493 32.08 -8.60 42.12
N ALA A 494 31.81 -9.35 41.05
CA ALA A 494 30.46 -9.64 40.56
C ALA A 494 29.90 -10.88 41.27
N PHE A 495 28.65 -10.81 41.75
CA PHE A 495 27.92 -11.96 42.28
C PHE A 495 27.11 -12.56 41.14
N VAL A 496 27.59 -13.66 40.54
CA VAL A 496 26.88 -14.34 39.44
C VAL A 496 26.00 -15.44 40.03
N THR A 497 24.69 -15.34 39.86
CA THR A 497 23.78 -16.47 40.10
C THR A 497 23.37 -17.08 38.76
N ASN A 498 23.98 -18.20 38.40
CA ASN A 498 23.54 -18.98 37.24
C ASN A 498 22.28 -19.76 37.63
N THR A 499 21.13 -19.40 37.05
CA THR A 499 19.84 -20.07 37.29
C THR A 499 19.31 -20.87 36.09
N GLY A 500 20.10 -21.15 35.03
CA GLY A 500 19.64 -21.99 33.92
C GLY A 500 20.69 -22.32 32.85
N GLY A 501 20.69 -23.59 32.39
CA GLY A 501 21.49 -24.11 31.28
C GLY A 501 22.77 -24.85 31.70
N THR A 502 22.98 -26.07 31.19
CA THR A 502 24.19 -26.88 31.45
C THR A 502 25.43 -26.41 30.68
N ASP A 503 25.30 -25.40 29.82
CA ASP A 503 26.22 -25.14 28.71
C ASP A 503 26.78 -23.70 28.68
N GLY A 504 26.64 -22.92 29.76
CA GLY A 504 27.11 -21.52 29.82
C GLY A 504 28.63 -21.38 30.00
N ASN A 505 29.26 -20.48 29.22
CA ASN A 505 30.65 -20.05 29.41
C ASN A 505 30.68 -18.71 30.16
N VAL A 506 31.39 -18.67 31.29
CA VAL A 506 31.67 -17.44 32.07
C VAL A 506 33.14 -17.07 31.92
#